data_AF-A0A0W1KIY0-F1
#
_entry.id   AF-A0A0W1KIY0-F1
#
_cell.length_a   1.000
_cell.length_b   1.000
_cell.length_c   1.000
_cell.angle_alpha   90.00
_cell.angle_beta   90.00
_cell.angle_gamma   90.00
#
_symmetry.space_group_name_H-M   'P 1'
#
loop_
_entity.id
_entity.type
_entity.pdbx_description
1 polymer ?
#
loop_
_entity_poly.entity_id
_entity_poly.type
_entity_poly.pdbx_seq_one_letter_code
_entity_poly.pdbx_strand_id
1 'polypeptide(L)'
;MNDNTAESNYTPEQQASLARLNVAQDNLMKSRASYEKACEGLQSIKAFNETMKPLMDYYDNGWLADVNTTSSIYERPEAAGEDEIWNMHGGQYELMRELLAISSQFFVHVPGEDNESDH
;
A
#
# COMPACT_ATOMS: atom_id res chain seq x y z
N MET A 1 -19.92 29.99 43.13
CA MET A 1 -19.90 30.19 41.67
C MET A 1 -18.51 30.70 41.32
N ASN A 2 -17.64 29.80 40.88
CA ASN A 2 -16.31 30.16 40.40
C ASN A 2 -16.39 30.24 38.88
N ASP A 3 -16.50 31.45 38.36
CA ASP A 3 -16.30 31.72 36.94
C ASP A 3 -14.82 31.57 36.62
N ASN A 4 -14.41 30.32 36.40
CA ASN A 4 -13.14 29.98 35.77
C ASN A 4 -13.32 29.97 34.24
N THR A 5 -13.64 31.13 33.67
CA THR A 5 -13.42 31.38 32.25
C THR A 5 -12.14 32.17 32.14
N ALA A 6 -11.01 31.45 32.14
CA ALA A 6 -9.76 32.01 31.61
C ALA A 6 -10.02 32.26 30.12
N GLU A 7 -10.52 33.45 29.79
CA GLU A 7 -10.55 33.94 28.42
C GLU A 7 -9.11 33.87 27.90
N SER A 8 -8.86 32.94 26.99
CA SER A 8 -7.56 32.80 26.38
C SER A 8 -7.32 34.05 25.54
N ASN A 9 -6.60 35.03 26.10
CA ASN A 9 -6.22 36.29 25.45
C ASN A 9 -5.16 36.04 24.37
N TYR A 10 -5.51 35.26 23.35
CA TYR A 10 -4.70 35.10 22.15
C TYR A 10 -4.90 36.30 21.25
N THR A 11 -3.81 36.81 20.66
CA THR A 11 -3.93 37.72 19.53
C THR A 11 -4.59 36.98 18.34
N PRO A 12 -5.23 37.70 17.40
CA PRO A 12 -5.78 37.08 16.20
C PRO A 12 -4.75 36.24 15.42
N GLU A 13 -3.49 36.70 15.41
CA GLU A 13 -2.38 35.98 14.78
C GLU A 13 -2.01 34.69 15.52
N GLN A 14 -2.02 34.69 16.86
CA GLN A 14 -1.82 33.49 17.66
C GLN A 14 -2.94 32.47 17.43
N GLN A 15 -4.20 32.93 17.37
CA GLN A 15 -5.35 32.06 17.10
C GLN A 15 -5.29 31.45 15.69
N ALA A 16 -4.95 32.26 14.68
CA ALA A 16 -4.77 31.78 13.31
C ALA A 16 -3.61 30.76 13.20
N SER A 17 -2.52 31.00 13.92
CA SER A 17 -1.38 30.09 13.97
C SER A 17 -1.74 28.76 14.64
N LEU A 18 -2.46 28.82 15.76
CA LEU A 18 -2.96 27.63 16.45
C LEU A 18 -3.91 26.81 15.55
N ALA A 19 -4.79 27.47 14.80
CA ALA A 19 -5.67 26.80 13.85
C ALA A 19 -4.89 26.03 12.77
N ARG A 20 -3.85 26.64 12.19
CA ARG A 20 -2.97 25.95 11.21
C ARG A 20 -2.22 24.78 11.84
N LEU A 21 -1.71 24.95 13.06
CA LEU A 21 -1.02 23.87 13.79
C LEU A 21 -1.95 22.70 14.10
N ASN A 22 -3.21 22.96 14.45
CA ASN A 22 -4.19 21.90 14.70
C ASN A 22 -4.49 21.10 13.41
N VAL A 23 -4.63 21.77 12.26
CA VAL A 23 -4.76 21.09 10.96
C VAL A 23 -3.52 20.25 10.65
N ALA A 24 -2.32 20.78 10.90
CA ALA A 24 -1.07 20.04 10.71
C ALA A 24 -0.97 18.82 11.65
N GLN A 25 -1.40 18.96 12.91
CA GLN A 25 -1.46 17.88 13.90
C GLN A 25 -2.42 16.77 13.46
N ASP A 26 -3.60 17.13 12.98
CA ASP A 26 -4.57 16.16 12.46
C ASP A 26 -4.01 15.39 11.26
N ASN A 27 -3.35 16.09 10.34
CA ASN A 27 -2.69 15.47 9.20
C ASN A 27 -1.54 14.55 9.64
N LEU A 28 -0.70 14.99 10.58
CA LEU A 28 0.39 14.19 11.13
C LEU A 28 -0.12 12.88 11.75
N MET A 29 -1.20 12.96 12.54
CA MET A 29 -1.82 11.78 13.14
C MET A 29 -2.36 10.82 12.08
N LYS A 30 -3.05 11.33 11.05
CA LYS A 30 -3.54 10.51 9.93
C LYS A 30 -2.38 9.86 9.18
N SER A 31 -1.32 10.60 8.87
CA SER A 31 -0.14 10.09 8.18
C SER A 31 0.56 8.98 8.96
N ARG A 32 0.67 9.09 10.29
CA ARG A 32 1.25 8.03 11.13
C ARG A 32 0.44 6.74 11.06
N ALA A 33 -0.89 6.83 11.20
CA ALA A 33 -1.75 5.66 11.10
C ALA A 33 -1.70 5.02 9.70
N SER A 34 -1.66 5.83 8.65
CA SER A 34 -1.50 5.32 7.27
C SER A 34 -0.14 4.67 7.04
N TYR A 35 0.93 5.21 7.63
CA TYR A 35 2.28 4.66 7.50
C TYR A 35 2.38 3.25 8.11
N GLU A 36 1.83 3.04 9.30
CA GLU A 36 1.78 1.71 9.94
C GLU A 36 1.10 0.67 9.04
N LYS A 37 -0.08 1.01 8.50
CA LYS A 37 -0.80 0.15 7.55
C LYS A 37 -0.03 -0.08 6.25
N ALA A 38 0.67 0.93 5.75
CA ALA A 38 1.50 0.79 4.56
C ALA A 38 2.67 -0.17 4.79
N CYS A 39 3.29 -0.13 5.97
CA CYS A 39 4.34 -1.08 6.35
C CYS A 39 3.81 -2.51 6.45
N GLU A 40 2.64 -2.72 7.05
CA GLU A 40 1.97 -4.03 7.09
C GLU A 40 1.65 -4.53 5.67
N GLY A 41 1.05 -3.66 4.84
CA GLY A 41 0.75 -3.95 3.45
C GLY A 41 1.99 -4.34 2.65
N LEU A 42 3.12 -3.66 2.87
CA LEU A 42 4.40 -4.00 2.24
C LEU A 42 4.88 -5.41 2.62
N GLN A 43 4.72 -5.82 3.89
CA GLN A 43 5.07 -7.19 4.29
C GLN A 43 4.15 -8.22 3.62
N SER A 44 2.85 -7.92 3.53
CA SER A 44 1.88 -8.77 2.82
C SER A 44 2.19 -8.89 1.33
N ILE A 45 2.57 -7.81 0.67
CA ILE A 45 3.01 -7.80 -0.73
C ILE A 45 4.25 -8.69 -0.93
N LYS A 46 5.24 -8.58 -0.03
CA LYS A 46 6.44 -9.42 -0.07
C LYS A 46 6.08 -10.89 0.09
N ALA A 47 5.26 -11.24 1.09
CA ALA A 47 4.82 -12.60 1.32
C ALA A 47 4.06 -13.17 0.10
N PHE A 48 3.14 -12.39 -0.47
CA PHE A 48 2.42 -12.76 -1.68
C PHE A 48 3.37 -13.06 -2.85
N ASN A 49 4.34 -12.18 -3.10
CA ASN A 49 5.35 -12.39 -4.14
C ASN A 49 6.19 -13.66 -3.91
N GLU A 50 6.56 -13.96 -2.66
CA GLU A 50 7.29 -15.19 -2.34
C GLU A 50 6.43 -16.44 -2.55
N THR A 51 5.13 -16.40 -2.23
CA THR A 51 4.23 -17.54 -2.44
C THR A 51 3.89 -17.78 -3.91
N MET A 52 3.90 -16.73 -4.74
CA MET A 52 3.63 -16.86 -6.17
C MET A 52 4.75 -17.59 -6.92
N LYS A 53 6.02 -17.49 -6.47
CA LYS A 53 7.15 -18.16 -7.14
C LYS A 53 6.98 -19.67 -7.27
N PRO A 54 6.85 -20.45 -6.17
CA PRO A 54 6.67 -21.89 -6.28
C PRO A 54 5.32 -22.26 -6.93
N LEU A 55 4.31 -21.39 -6.84
CA LEU A 55 3.02 -21.63 -7.48
C LEU A 55 3.11 -21.54 -9.01
N MET A 56 3.83 -20.54 -9.53
CA MET A 56 4.09 -20.42 -10.96
C MET A 56 5.05 -21.50 -11.45
N ASP A 57 6.07 -21.84 -10.66
CA ASP A 57 6.94 -22.98 -10.98
C ASP A 57 6.12 -24.29 -11.11
N TYR A 58 5.13 -24.50 -10.24
CA TYR A 58 4.21 -25.64 -10.34
C TYR A 58 3.32 -25.55 -11.58
N TYR A 59 2.73 -24.38 -11.84
CA TYR A 59 1.87 -24.14 -13.00
C TYR A 59 2.58 -24.47 -14.32
N ASP A 60 3.82 -23.99 -14.45
CA ASP A 60 4.61 -24.14 -15.68
C ASP A 60 5.12 -25.58 -15.90
N ASN A 61 5.36 -26.34 -14.83
CA ASN A 61 6.11 -27.60 -14.93
C ASN A 61 5.31 -28.87 -14.56
N GLY A 62 4.24 -28.77 -13.77
CA GLY A 62 3.56 -29.95 -13.20
C GLY A 62 2.04 -29.92 -13.30
N TRP A 63 1.43 -28.73 -13.31
CA TRP A 63 -0.01 -28.56 -13.19
C TRP A 63 -0.82 -29.37 -14.20
N LEU A 64 -0.50 -29.29 -15.49
CA LEU A 64 -1.26 -29.99 -16.54
C LEU A 64 -1.18 -31.52 -16.40
N ALA A 65 -0.03 -32.04 -15.97
CA ALA A 65 0.15 -33.47 -15.78
C ALA A 65 -0.71 -33.99 -14.60
N ASP A 66 -0.72 -33.26 -13.49
CA ASP A 66 -1.50 -33.60 -12.32
C ASP A 66 -3.00 -33.49 -12.61
N VAL A 67 -3.45 -32.39 -13.21
CA VAL A 67 -4.85 -32.18 -13.60
C VAL A 67 -5.37 -33.31 -14.50
N ASN A 68 -4.57 -33.74 -15.49
CA ASN A 68 -4.94 -34.86 -16.34
C ASN A 68 -5.00 -36.18 -15.58
N THR A 69 -4.03 -36.42 -14.69
CA THR A 69 -3.95 -37.65 -13.87
C THR A 69 -5.14 -37.76 -12.93
N THR A 70 -5.60 -36.64 -12.37
CA THR A 70 -6.73 -36.58 -11.43
C THR A 70 -8.07 -36.29 -12.10
N SER A 71 -8.15 -36.28 -13.43
CA SER A 71 -9.38 -35.95 -14.16
C SER A 71 -10.57 -36.88 -13.86
N SER A 72 -10.31 -38.07 -13.35
CA SER A 72 -11.31 -39.11 -13.04
C SER A 72 -11.74 -39.17 -11.57
N ILE A 73 -11.12 -38.39 -10.68
CA ILE A 73 -11.49 -38.36 -9.26
C ILE A 73 -12.39 -37.15 -8.96
N TYR A 74 -13.23 -37.29 -7.93
CA TYR A 74 -14.18 -36.24 -7.53
C TYR A 74 -13.50 -35.05 -6.84
N GLU A 75 -12.35 -35.27 -6.18
CA GLU A 75 -11.63 -34.22 -5.48
C GLU A 75 -10.91 -33.30 -6.47
N ARG A 76 -11.31 -32.04 -6.48
CA ARG A 76 -10.70 -31.00 -7.32
C ARG A 76 -10.31 -29.79 -6.46
N PRO A 77 -9.04 -29.68 -6.06
CA PRO A 77 -8.53 -28.48 -5.40
C PRO A 77 -8.73 -27.25 -6.30
N GLU A 78 -8.84 -26.06 -5.70
CA GLU A 78 -8.94 -24.79 -6.43
C GLU A 78 -7.77 -24.60 -7.41
N ALA A 79 -6.56 -25.01 -7.00
CA ALA A 79 -5.38 -25.00 -7.85
C ALA A 79 -5.51 -25.85 -9.14
N ALA A 80 -6.46 -26.79 -9.22
CA ALA A 80 -6.76 -27.58 -10.43
C ALA A 80 -7.79 -26.89 -11.35
N GLY A 81 -8.26 -25.69 -11.00
CA GLY A 81 -8.97 -24.79 -11.91
C GLY A 81 -8.03 -24.25 -12.98
N GLU A 82 -8.52 -24.14 -14.22
CA GLU A 82 -7.74 -23.67 -15.37
C GLU A 82 -7.20 -22.24 -15.16
N ASP A 83 -8.03 -21.39 -14.54
CA ASP A 83 -7.76 -19.96 -14.45
C ASP A 83 -7.24 -19.51 -13.09
N GLU A 84 -7.34 -20.31 -12.02
CA GLU A 84 -7.14 -19.79 -10.65
C GLU A 84 -5.71 -19.29 -10.40
N ILE A 85 -4.70 -20.09 -10.77
CA ILE A 85 -3.29 -19.70 -10.63
C ILE A 85 -2.96 -18.55 -11.59
N TRP A 86 -3.49 -18.60 -12.81
CA TRP A 86 -3.27 -17.58 -13.84
C TRP A 86 -3.87 -16.22 -13.46
N ASN A 87 -5.07 -16.21 -12.88
CA ASN A 87 -5.74 -15.01 -12.38
C ASN A 87 -4.94 -14.37 -11.26
N MET A 88 -4.42 -15.17 -10.32
CA MET A 88 -3.57 -14.65 -9.24
C MET A 88 -2.25 -14.06 -9.78
N HIS A 89 -1.66 -14.68 -10.79
CA HIS A 89 -0.49 -14.14 -11.49
C HIS A 89 -0.81 -12.81 -12.19
N GLY A 90 -1.97 -12.69 -12.84
CA GLY A 90 -2.47 -11.42 -13.38
C GLY A 90 -2.58 -10.33 -12.30
N GLY A 91 -3.20 -10.66 -11.17
CA GLY A 91 -3.31 -9.76 -10.02
C GLY A 91 -1.94 -9.33 -9.46
N GLN A 92 -0.94 -10.21 -9.51
CA GLN A 92 0.44 -9.88 -9.14
C GLN A 92 1.01 -8.77 -10.03
N TYR A 93 0.86 -8.87 -11.34
CA TYR A 93 1.31 -7.81 -12.26
C TYR A 93 0.59 -6.49 -12.04
N GLU A 94 -0.74 -6.53 -11.90
CA GLU A 94 -1.53 -5.31 -11.67
C GLU A 94 -1.08 -4.58 -10.41
N LEU A 95 -0.88 -5.32 -9.32
CA LEU A 95 -0.40 -4.78 -8.06
C LEU A 95 1.01 -4.19 -8.18
N MET A 96 1.94 -4.91 -8.83
CA MET A 96 3.31 -4.41 -9.02
C MET A 96 3.35 -3.15 -9.91
N ARG A 97 2.49 -3.09 -10.94
CA ARG A 97 2.35 -1.92 -11.81
C ARG A 97 1.89 -0.69 -11.03
N GLU A 98 0.90 -0.85 -10.16
CA GLU A 98 0.41 0.25 -9.32
C GLU A 98 1.46 0.71 -8.31
N LEU A 99 2.17 -0.22 -7.67
CA LEU A 99 3.29 0.10 -6.78
C LEU A 99 4.39 0.88 -7.48
N LEU A 100 4.74 0.48 -8.72
CA LEU A 100 5.72 1.21 -9.53
C LEU A 100 5.22 2.63 -9.85
N ALA A 101 3.97 2.78 -10.26
CA ALA A 101 3.39 4.07 -10.59
C ALA A 101 3.41 5.02 -9.38
N ILE A 102 2.99 4.55 -8.20
CA ILE A 102 3.00 5.34 -6.96
C ILE A 102 4.44 5.67 -6.55
N SER A 103 5.34 4.69 -6.58
CA SER A 103 6.74 4.89 -6.17
C SER A 103 7.45 5.88 -7.07
N SER A 104 7.17 5.86 -8.38
CA SER A 104 7.80 6.76 -9.34
C SER A 104 7.56 8.25 -9.02
N GLN A 105 6.42 8.61 -8.44
CA GLN A 105 6.09 9.98 -8.06
C GLN A 105 7.07 10.56 -7.04
N PHE A 106 7.67 9.72 -6.18
CA PHE A 106 8.65 10.15 -5.19
C PHE A 106 10.03 10.46 -5.80
N PHE A 107 10.31 9.97 -7.01
CA PHE A 107 11.59 10.16 -7.69
C PHE A 107 11.55 11.24 -8.78
N VAL A 108 10.40 11.87 -9.00
CA VAL A 108 10.25 12.99 -9.95
C VAL A 108 10.67 14.34 -9.35
N HIS A 109 10.67 14.48 -8.01
CA HIS A 109 11.13 15.68 -7.32
C HIS A 109 12.30 15.33 -6.41
N VAL A 110 13.51 15.79 -6.75
CA VAL A 110 14.70 15.66 -5.90
C VAL A 110 14.61 16.72 -4.81
N PRO A 111 14.55 16.35 -3.52
CA PRO A 111 14.59 17.34 -2.44
C PRO A 111 15.93 18.10 -2.48
N GLY A 112 15.90 19.35 -2.95
CA GLY A 112 17.07 20.22 -3.04
C GLY A 112 17.33 20.86 -4.41
N GLU A 113 16.63 20.48 -5.48
CA GLU A 113 16.88 21.03 -6.84
C GLU A 113 15.96 22.22 -7.22
N ASP A 114 14.98 22.59 -6.39
CA ASP A 114 14.04 23.69 -6.68
C ASP A 114 14.55 25.10 -6.29
N ASN A 115 15.81 25.26 -5.90
CA ASN A 115 16.38 26.54 -5.40
C ASN A 115 17.60 27.06 -6.19
N GLU A 116 17.77 26.74 -7.47
CA GLU A 116 18.85 27.31 -8.31
C GLU A 116 18.36 27.98 -9.61
N SER A 117 17.21 28.65 -9.57
CA SER A 117 16.81 29.53 -10.67
C SER A 117 16.11 30.81 -10.19
N ASP A 118 16.79 31.57 -9.33
CA ASP A 118 16.59 33.02 -9.20
C ASP A 118 17.88 33.71 -9.67
N HIS A 119 17.93 34.03 -10.97
CA HIS A 119 18.86 34.98 -11.57
C HIS A 119 18.08 36.08 -12.28
#